data_AF-A0A7Y2FZB7-F1
#
_entry.id   AF-A0A7Y2FZB7-F1
#
_cell.length_a   1.000
_cell.length_b   1.000
_cell.length_c   1.000
_cell.angle_alpha   90.00
_cell.angle_beta   90.00
_cell.angle_gamma   90.00
#
_symmetry.space_group_name_H-M   'P 1'
#
loop_
_entity.id
_entity.type
_entity.pdbx_description
1 polymer ?
#
loop_
_entity_poly.entity_id
_entity_poly.type
_entity_poly.pdbx_seq_one_letter_code
_entity_poly.pdbx_strand_id
1 'polypeptide(L)'
;TLPTASKSFALTNFTANAEEPLLSFRDGKTFLGKYNYGNGKVYVSATSLEKGSSTLPQIPEIFVPLLYKASISSSGARQVAYTIGLDDQLETLNQITETDLVFKLSGQNGEFIPGQRNLGNKTVLSLDENLNTSGFYDLQLGEGAPLAVYGFNYNRKESNLAYLGLDDLAELPKDRFSVLSNTARADLSQIVGEQAEGISYWRWCIILALIFLGIESLLIRFWKA
;
A
#
# COMPACT_ATOMS: atom_id res chain seq x y z
N THR A 1 -13.46 36.97 15.52
CA THR A 1 -14.14 38.14 14.93
C THR A 1 -14.04 38.06 13.42
N LEU A 2 -14.96 38.65 12.65
CA LEU A 2 -14.86 38.68 11.18
C LEU A 2 -13.97 39.84 10.72
N PRO A 3 -13.25 39.69 9.59
CA PRO A 3 -12.42 40.74 9.04
C PRO A 3 -13.27 41.92 8.56
N THR A 4 -12.68 43.09 8.64
CA THR A 4 -13.24 44.37 8.20
C THR A 4 -12.30 45.00 7.18
N ALA A 5 -12.84 45.74 6.23
CA ALA A 5 -12.06 46.53 5.28
C ALA A 5 -12.65 47.93 5.14
N SER A 6 -11.76 48.92 5.07
CA SER A 6 -12.10 50.33 4.86
C SER A 6 -12.09 50.71 3.38
N LYS A 7 -11.36 49.95 2.55
CA LYS A 7 -11.27 50.13 1.09
C LYS A 7 -11.41 48.79 0.38
N SER A 8 -12.12 48.76 -0.74
CA SER A 8 -12.24 47.59 -1.61
C SER A 8 -12.33 47.97 -3.08
N PHE A 9 -11.91 47.05 -3.93
CA PHE A 9 -12.07 47.08 -5.37
C PHE A 9 -13.34 46.32 -5.75
N ALA A 10 -14.08 46.83 -6.73
CA ALA A 10 -15.20 46.10 -7.30
C ALA A 10 -14.66 44.97 -8.19
N LEU A 11 -14.86 43.73 -7.77
CA LEU A 11 -14.62 42.57 -8.62
C LEU A 11 -15.82 42.42 -9.57
N THR A 12 -15.53 42.15 -10.84
CA THR A 12 -16.58 41.90 -11.84
C THR A 12 -16.85 40.41 -11.93
N ASN A 13 -18.11 40.03 -11.73
CA ASN A 13 -18.54 38.64 -11.81
C ASN A 13 -18.76 38.29 -13.28
N PHE A 14 -17.70 37.95 -14.01
CA PHE A 14 -17.85 37.34 -15.33
C PHE A 14 -18.32 35.90 -15.16
N THR A 15 -19.55 35.60 -15.58
CA THR A 15 -20.19 34.27 -15.51
C THR A 15 -19.37 33.16 -16.20
N ALA A 16 -18.43 33.53 -17.08
CA ALA A 16 -17.52 32.60 -17.76
C ALA A 16 -16.42 32.01 -16.85
N ASN A 17 -16.03 32.73 -15.78
CA ASN A 17 -15.06 32.24 -14.81
C ASN A 17 -15.84 31.85 -13.56
N ALA A 18 -16.06 30.55 -13.34
CA ALA A 18 -16.81 30.02 -12.20
C ALA A 18 -16.20 30.46 -10.86
N GLU A 19 -16.61 31.64 -10.39
CA GLU A 19 -16.21 32.21 -9.12
C GLU A 19 -16.87 31.44 -7.98
N GLU A 20 -16.06 31.04 -7.01
CA GLU A 20 -16.53 30.56 -5.72
C GLU A 20 -16.19 31.60 -4.66
N PRO A 21 -17.19 32.38 -4.16
CA PRO A 21 -16.95 33.36 -3.11
C PRO A 21 -16.67 32.65 -1.78
N LEU A 22 -15.49 32.92 -1.20
CA LEU A 22 -15.07 32.35 0.08
C LEU A 22 -15.47 33.25 1.26
N LEU A 23 -15.40 34.56 1.04
CA LEU A 23 -15.86 35.59 1.97
C LEU A 23 -16.58 36.67 1.18
N SER A 24 -17.67 37.19 1.75
CA SER A 24 -18.47 38.26 1.17
C SER A 24 -18.64 39.41 2.16
N PHE A 25 -18.73 40.61 1.61
CA PHE A 25 -19.16 41.80 2.34
C PHE A 25 -20.64 41.71 2.72
N ARG A 26 -21.07 42.57 3.64
CA ARG A 26 -22.48 42.66 4.07
C ARG A 26 -23.44 43.07 2.95
N ASP A 27 -22.95 43.73 1.92
CA ASP A 27 -23.71 44.11 0.72
C ASP A 27 -23.74 42.99 -0.35
N GLY A 28 -23.23 41.80 -0.02
CA GLY A 28 -23.22 40.64 -0.90
C GLY A 28 -22.07 40.61 -1.92
N LYS A 29 -21.25 41.67 -2.01
CA LYS A 29 -20.08 41.67 -2.90
C LYS A 29 -18.99 40.74 -2.39
N THR A 30 -18.18 40.20 -3.30
CA THR A 30 -17.08 39.31 -2.95
C THR A 30 -15.97 40.09 -2.23
N PHE A 31 -15.60 39.61 -1.05
CA PHE A 31 -14.42 40.06 -0.30
C PHE A 31 -13.18 39.24 -0.71
N LEU A 32 -13.35 37.93 -0.82
CA LEU A 32 -12.31 36.99 -1.25
C LEU A 32 -12.94 35.92 -2.14
N GLY A 33 -12.51 35.84 -3.39
CA GLY A 33 -13.00 34.90 -4.39
C GLY A 33 -11.95 33.87 -4.77
N LYS A 34 -12.41 32.66 -5.10
CA LYS A 34 -11.61 31.59 -5.70
C LYS A 34 -12.06 31.38 -7.14
N TYR A 35 -11.11 31.29 -8.06
CA TYR A 35 -11.35 31.08 -9.49
C TYR A 35 -10.54 29.88 -9.97
N ASN A 36 -11.12 29.07 -10.85
CA ASN A 36 -10.38 28.04 -11.56
C ASN A 36 -9.72 28.66 -12.80
N TYR A 37 -8.41 28.44 -12.98
CA TYR A 37 -7.68 28.86 -14.17
C TYR A 37 -6.79 27.72 -14.67
N GLY A 38 -7.17 27.11 -15.79
CA GLY A 38 -6.55 25.88 -16.27
C GLY A 38 -6.68 24.74 -15.23
N ASN A 39 -5.54 24.16 -14.84
CA ASN A 39 -5.46 23.14 -13.77
C ASN A 39 -5.20 23.74 -12.38
N GLY A 40 -5.13 25.07 -12.27
CA GLY A 40 -4.80 25.78 -11.03
C GLY A 40 -5.99 26.50 -10.41
N LYS A 41 -5.77 27.05 -9.22
CA LYS A 41 -6.71 27.89 -8.50
C LYS A 41 -6.08 29.25 -8.23
N VAL A 42 -6.83 30.31 -8.50
CA VAL A 42 -6.44 31.70 -8.24
C VAL A 42 -7.33 32.24 -7.13
N TYR A 43 -6.72 32.83 -6.12
CA TYR A 43 -7.41 33.46 -5.00
C TYR A 43 -7.24 34.97 -5.09
N VAL A 44 -8.34 35.71 -5.11
CA VAL A 44 -8.33 37.17 -5.30
C VAL A 44 -9.00 37.83 -4.10
N SER A 45 -8.27 38.72 -3.44
CA SER A 45 -8.81 39.61 -2.40
C SER A 45 -9.29 40.90 -3.03
N ALA A 46 -10.52 41.31 -2.73
CA ALA A 46 -11.07 42.60 -3.14
C ALA A 46 -10.47 43.77 -2.33
N THR A 47 -9.70 43.51 -1.27
CA THR A 47 -9.07 44.54 -0.46
C THR A 47 -7.56 44.34 -0.35
N SER A 48 -6.83 45.44 -0.12
CA SER A 48 -5.40 45.39 0.17
C SER A 48 -5.14 44.71 1.52
N LEU A 49 -4.04 43.98 1.62
CA LEU A 49 -3.57 43.33 2.86
C LEU A 49 -2.82 44.32 3.78
N GLU A 50 -2.79 45.60 3.46
CA GLU A 50 -2.21 46.61 4.34
C GLU A 50 -3.09 46.87 5.58
N LYS A 51 -2.45 47.10 6.73
CA LYS A 51 -3.14 47.29 8.02
C LYS A 51 -4.13 48.47 8.03
N GLY A 52 -3.94 49.47 7.17
CA GLY A 52 -4.84 50.61 7.05
C GLY A 52 -6.09 50.35 6.19
N SER A 53 -6.07 49.31 5.36
CA SER A 53 -7.13 49.00 4.39
C SER A 53 -7.96 47.79 4.79
N SER A 54 -7.36 46.80 5.47
CA SER A 54 -8.01 45.57 5.91
C SER A 54 -7.49 45.09 7.26
N THR A 55 -8.35 44.40 8.00
CA THR A 55 -8.00 43.66 9.22
C THR A 55 -7.78 42.16 8.97
N LEU A 56 -7.92 41.68 7.73
CA LEU A 56 -7.79 40.27 7.39
C LEU A 56 -6.43 39.68 7.83
N PRO A 57 -5.27 40.28 7.52
CA PRO A 57 -3.98 39.73 7.96
C PRO A 57 -3.76 39.74 9.47
N GLN A 58 -4.48 40.59 10.21
CA GLN A 58 -4.40 40.72 11.67
C GLN A 58 -5.23 39.67 12.41
N ILE A 59 -6.06 38.90 11.69
CA ILE A 59 -6.89 37.82 12.24
C ILE A 59 -6.24 36.48 11.84
N PRO A 60 -5.25 35.98 12.61
CA PRO A 60 -4.49 34.79 12.25
C PRO A 60 -5.37 33.54 12.12
N GLU A 61 -6.49 33.47 12.84
CA GLU A 61 -7.42 32.35 12.83
C GLU A 61 -8.11 32.16 11.47
N ILE A 62 -8.14 33.20 10.63
CA ILE A 62 -8.71 33.15 9.28
C ILE A 62 -7.59 33.19 8.24
N PHE A 63 -6.64 34.12 8.40
CA PHE A 63 -5.63 34.37 7.38
C PHE A 63 -4.64 33.20 7.20
N VAL A 64 -4.20 32.58 8.30
CA VAL A 64 -3.23 31.47 8.23
C VAL A 64 -3.87 30.22 7.63
N PRO A 65 -5.06 29.73 8.08
CA PRO A 65 -5.71 28.59 7.46
C PRO A 65 -6.10 28.86 5.99
N LEU A 66 -6.44 30.10 5.65
CA LEU A 66 -6.72 30.48 4.27
C LEU A 66 -5.49 30.28 3.38
N LEU A 67 -4.33 30.85 3.77
CA LEU A 67 -3.09 30.69 3.01
C LEU A 67 -2.65 29.23 2.91
N TYR A 68 -2.76 28.49 4.01
CA TYR A 68 -2.42 27.07 4.04
C TYR A 68 -3.33 26.25 3.11
N LYS A 69 -4.65 26.48 3.16
CA LYS A 69 -5.58 25.79 2.27
C LYS A 69 -5.37 26.21 0.81
N ALA A 70 -5.12 27.50 0.55
CA ALA A 70 -4.85 27.99 -0.79
C ALA A 70 -3.59 27.33 -1.38
N SER A 71 -2.51 27.20 -0.61
CA SER A 71 -1.26 26.60 -1.08
C SER A 71 -1.36 25.10 -1.39
N ILE A 72 -2.17 24.35 -0.66
CA ILE A 72 -2.38 22.91 -0.91
C ILE A 72 -3.55 22.63 -1.87
N SER A 73 -4.37 23.63 -2.20
CA SER A 73 -5.57 23.44 -3.01
C SER A 73 -5.29 23.13 -4.49
N SER A 74 -4.12 23.53 -4.99
CA SER A 74 -3.69 23.33 -6.38
C SER A 74 -3.01 21.99 -6.60
N SER A 75 -2.67 21.27 -5.53
CA SER A 75 -2.13 19.93 -5.58
C SER A 75 -3.28 18.97 -5.89
N GLY A 76 -3.68 18.86 -7.16
CA GLY A 76 -4.28 17.61 -7.61
C GLY A 76 -3.29 16.53 -7.22
N ALA A 77 -3.63 15.70 -6.23
CA ALA A 77 -2.74 14.66 -5.74
C ALA A 77 -2.41 13.75 -6.92
N ARG A 78 -1.24 13.97 -7.55
CA ARG A 78 -0.78 13.13 -8.64
C ARG A 78 -0.43 11.81 -7.99
N GLN A 79 -1.19 10.77 -8.32
CA GLN A 79 -0.80 9.43 -7.96
C GLN A 79 0.56 9.16 -8.61
N VAL A 80 1.55 8.86 -7.78
CA VAL A 80 2.92 8.52 -8.23
C VAL A 80 3.24 7.06 -7.97
N ALA A 81 2.38 6.36 -7.23
CA ALA A 81 2.53 4.96 -6.88
C ALA A 81 1.32 4.17 -7.40
N TYR A 82 1.59 3.09 -8.11
CA TYR A 82 0.62 2.28 -8.84
C TYR A 82 0.84 0.80 -8.53
N THR A 83 -0.24 0.03 -8.63
CA THR A 83 -0.24 -1.42 -8.45
C THR A 83 -0.43 -2.11 -9.80
N ILE A 84 0.55 -2.92 -10.19
CA ILE A 84 0.53 -3.68 -11.44
C ILE A 84 -0.71 -4.60 -11.46
N GLY A 85 -1.45 -4.58 -12.56
CA GLY A 85 -2.66 -5.39 -12.77
C GLY A 85 -3.93 -4.87 -12.08
N LEU A 86 -3.85 -3.76 -11.34
CA LEU A 86 -5.02 -3.07 -10.80
C LEU A 86 -5.13 -1.65 -11.35
N ASP A 87 -4.04 -0.89 -11.32
CA ASP A 87 -4.01 0.48 -11.82
C ASP A 87 -3.43 0.48 -13.25
N ASP A 88 -4.30 0.59 -14.25
CA ASP A 88 -3.98 0.48 -15.68
C ASP A 88 -3.84 1.84 -16.38
N GLN A 89 -4.23 2.93 -15.72
CA GLN A 89 -4.26 4.26 -16.31
C GLN A 89 -3.48 5.28 -15.48
N LEU A 90 -2.73 6.11 -16.18
CA LEU A 90 -2.04 7.27 -15.59
C LEU A 90 -2.43 8.56 -16.31
N GLU A 91 -2.48 9.65 -15.56
CA GLU A 91 -2.76 10.98 -16.12
C GLU A 91 -1.49 11.83 -16.14
N THR A 92 -1.27 12.51 -17.24
CA THR A 92 -0.25 13.55 -17.39
C THR A 92 -0.83 14.78 -18.07
N LEU A 93 -0.13 15.91 -17.98
CA LEU A 93 -0.51 17.12 -18.72
C LEU A 93 -0.32 16.88 -20.20
N ASN A 94 -1.27 17.34 -21.01
CA ASN A 94 -1.12 17.30 -22.46
C ASN A 94 -0.04 18.32 -22.86
N GLN A 95 1.16 17.82 -23.17
CA GLN A 95 2.31 18.60 -23.64
C GLN A 95 2.63 18.31 -25.10
N ILE A 96 1.78 17.54 -25.79
CA ILE A 96 1.96 17.18 -27.20
C ILE A 96 1.67 18.43 -28.03
N THR A 97 2.74 19.12 -28.40
CA THR A 97 2.70 20.34 -29.22
C THR A 97 2.97 20.01 -30.70
N GLU A 98 3.65 18.90 -30.97
CA GLU A 98 3.99 18.40 -32.30
C GLU A 98 3.35 17.02 -32.52
N THR A 99 2.89 16.76 -33.75
CA THR A 99 2.09 15.58 -34.09
C THR A 99 2.85 14.25 -33.95
N ASP A 100 4.18 14.29 -33.94
CA ASP A 100 5.04 13.09 -33.89
C ASP A 100 5.60 12.76 -32.49
N LEU A 101 5.30 13.58 -31.47
CA LEU A 101 5.81 13.33 -30.12
C LEU A 101 4.88 12.37 -29.35
N VAL A 102 5.43 11.21 -28.98
CA VAL A 102 4.75 10.21 -28.15
C VAL A 102 5.35 10.15 -26.75
N PHE A 103 4.51 9.92 -25.75
CA PHE A 103 4.99 9.60 -24.41
C PHE A 103 5.64 8.22 -24.38
N LYS A 104 6.75 8.09 -23.65
CA LYS A 104 7.47 6.84 -23.42
C LYS A 104 7.72 6.65 -21.93
N LEU A 105 7.70 5.40 -21.47
CA LEU A 105 8.06 5.03 -20.11
C LEU A 105 9.34 4.21 -20.15
N SER A 106 10.39 4.72 -19.51
CA SER A 106 11.70 4.06 -19.40
C SER A 106 11.96 3.60 -17.97
N GLY A 107 12.23 2.31 -17.78
CA GLY A 107 12.57 1.73 -16.48
C GLY A 107 13.78 0.80 -16.56
N GLN A 108 14.09 0.10 -15.47
CA GLN A 108 15.25 -0.82 -15.44
C GLN A 108 15.12 -2.01 -16.40
N ASN A 109 13.90 -2.44 -16.70
CA ASN A 109 13.65 -3.62 -17.53
C ASN A 109 13.31 -3.29 -18.98
N GLY A 110 13.54 -2.03 -19.39
CA GLY A 110 13.34 -1.58 -20.76
C GLY A 110 12.46 -0.35 -20.86
N GLU A 111 12.19 0.02 -22.10
CA GLU A 111 11.36 1.15 -22.50
C GLU A 111 10.14 0.65 -23.27
N PHE A 112 8.98 1.26 -23.03
CA PHE A 112 7.77 1.00 -23.81
C PHE A 112 6.92 2.26 -24.02
N ILE A 113 6.06 2.21 -25.04
CA ILE A 113 5.14 3.28 -25.39
C ILE A 113 3.74 2.87 -24.92
N PRO A 114 3.16 3.52 -23.88
CA PRO A 114 1.80 3.23 -23.45
C PRO A 114 0.78 3.71 -24.49
N GLY A 115 -0.43 3.14 -24.47
CA GLY A 115 -1.56 3.65 -25.24
C GLY A 115 -1.93 5.06 -24.77
N GLN A 116 -2.27 5.99 -25.67
CA GLN A 116 -2.40 7.41 -25.32
C GLN A 116 -3.73 7.99 -25.81
N ARG A 117 -4.44 8.68 -24.92
CA ARG A 117 -5.69 9.35 -25.25
C ARG A 117 -5.69 10.77 -24.70
N ASN A 118 -5.77 11.74 -25.61
CA ASN A 118 -5.86 13.16 -25.25
C ASN A 118 -7.30 13.51 -24.82
N LEU A 119 -7.41 14.13 -23.65
CA LEU A 119 -8.64 14.64 -23.05
C LEU A 119 -8.44 16.12 -22.68
N GLY A 120 -8.57 16.99 -23.69
CA GLY A 120 -8.37 18.43 -23.53
C GLY A 120 -6.95 18.76 -23.05
N ASN A 121 -6.84 19.23 -21.81
CA ASN A 121 -5.57 19.63 -21.18
C ASN A 121 -4.81 18.48 -20.50
N LYS A 122 -5.35 17.27 -20.54
CA LYS A 122 -4.73 16.05 -19.98
C LYS A 122 -4.54 15.00 -21.06
N THR A 123 -3.59 14.11 -20.83
CA THR A 123 -3.39 12.89 -21.61
C THR A 123 -3.47 11.71 -20.64
N VAL A 124 -4.34 10.75 -20.95
CA VAL A 124 -4.45 9.47 -20.25
C VAL A 124 -3.55 8.47 -20.95
N LEU A 125 -2.64 7.85 -20.23
CA LEU A 125 -1.79 6.78 -20.74
C LEU A 125 -2.24 5.44 -20.15
N SER A 126 -2.52 4.47 -21.02
CA SER A 126 -2.91 3.10 -20.69
C SER A 126 -1.68 2.21 -20.68
N LEU A 127 -1.45 1.53 -19.55
CA LEU A 127 -0.27 0.72 -19.27
C LEU A 127 -0.38 -0.72 -19.77
N ASP A 128 -1.61 -1.23 -19.91
CA ASP A 128 -1.99 -2.56 -20.41
C ASP A 128 -0.97 -3.67 -20.06
N GLU A 129 -0.69 -4.59 -20.98
CA GLU A 129 0.14 -5.78 -20.76
C GLU A 129 1.66 -5.49 -20.79
N ASN A 130 2.06 -4.25 -21.05
CA ASN A 130 3.47 -3.90 -21.24
C ASN A 130 4.22 -3.74 -19.90
N LEU A 131 3.49 -3.54 -18.78
CA LEU A 131 4.06 -3.28 -17.48
C LEU A 131 3.96 -4.50 -16.54
N ASN A 132 4.96 -5.39 -16.61
CA ASN A 132 4.98 -6.63 -15.81
C ASN A 132 5.96 -6.61 -14.64
N THR A 133 6.76 -5.55 -14.49
CA THR A 133 7.83 -5.52 -13.49
C THR A 133 7.76 -4.32 -12.58
N SER A 134 7.92 -4.54 -11.27
CA SER A 134 7.96 -3.47 -10.28
C SER A 134 9.20 -2.61 -10.43
N GLY A 135 9.07 -1.31 -10.19
CA GLY A 135 10.20 -0.39 -10.25
C GLY A 135 9.76 1.06 -10.44
N PHE A 136 10.76 1.93 -10.57
CA PHE A 136 10.55 3.32 -10.98
C PHE A 136 10.70 3.44 -12.49
N TYR A 137 9.77 4.15 -13.11
CA TYR A 137 9.73 4.39 -14.55
C TYR A 137 9.64 5.90 -14.79
N ASP A 138 10.52 6.37 -15.65
CA ASP A 138 10.59 7.75 -16.08
C ASP A 138 9.66 7.97 -17.26
N LEU A 139 8.72 8.91 -17.12
CA LEU A 139 7.87 9.37 -18.20
C LEU A 139 8.62 10.44 -19.01
N GLN A 140 8.86 10.16 -20.27
CA GLN A 140 9.54 11.05 -21.22
C GLN A 140 8.61 11.37 -22.40
N LEU A 141 8.85 12.52 -23.03
CA LEU A 141 8.20 12.92 -24.28
C LEU A 141 9.31 13.14 -25.31
N GLY A 142 9.35 12.32 -26.35
CA GLY A 142 10.46 12.32 -27.32
C GLY A 142 11.79 11.83 -26.70
N GLU A 143 12.88 12.55 -26.97
CA GLU A 143 14.23 12.27 -26.42
C GLU A 143 14.65 13.28 -25.32
N GLY A 144 13.68 13.96 -24.71
CA GLY A 144 13.92 14.97 -23.67
C GLY A 144 14.18 14.39 -22.28
N ALA A 145 14.46 15.29 -21.34
CA ALA A 145 14.56 14.96 -19.92
C ALA A 145 13.23 14.37 -19.38
N PRO A 146 13.29 13.52 -18.32
CA PRO A 146 12.09 12.93 -17.73
C PRO A 146 11.15 14.00 -17.18
N LEU A 147 9.88 13.94 -17.60
CA LEU A 147 8.79 14.82 -17.15
C LEU A 147 8.29 14.44 -15.76
N ALA A 148 8.34 13.15 -15.42
CA ALA A 148 7.90 12.62 -14.13
C ALA A 148 8.45 11.23 -13.89
N VAL A 149 8.41 10.80 -12.63
CA VAL A 149 8.79 9.44 -12.21
C VAL A 149 7.57 8.77 -11.58
N TYR A 150 7.29 7.54 -11.98
CA TYR A 150 6.19 6.72 -11.49
C TYR A 150 6.72 5.42 -10.88
N GLY A 151 6.24 5.08 -9.70
CA GLY A 151 6.56 3.83 -9.01
C GLY A 151 5.47 2.79 -9.22
N PHE A 152 5.83 1.63 -9.78
CA PHE A 152 4.94 0.50 -9.96
C PHE A 152 5.31 -0.63 -9.01
N ASN A 153 4.32 -1.17 -8.31
CA ASN A 153 4.49 -2.23 -7.33
C ASN A 153 3.65 -3.44 -7.70
N TYR A 154 4.12 -4.63 -7.36
CA TYR A 154 3.27 -5.81 -7.41
C TYR A 154 2.12 -5.69 -6.40
N ASN A 155 1.00 -6.31 -6.74
CA ASN A 155 -0.12 -6.43 -5.82
C ASN A 155 0.31 -7.17 -4.55
N ARG A 156 0.14 -6.53 -3.39
CA ARG A 156 0.49 -7.09 -2.08
C ARG A 156 -0.63 -7.91 -1.43
N LYS A 157 -1.71 -8.21 -2.17
CA LYS A 157 -2.63 -9.27 -1.72
C LYS A 157 -1.80 -10.55 -1.64
N GLU A 158 -1.53 -10.99 -0.42
CA GLU A 158 -0.85 -12.26 -0.17
C GLU A 158 -1.54 -13.38 -0.96
N SER A 159 -0.74 -14.34 -1.41
CA SER A 159 -1.24 -15.59 -1.98
C SER A 159 -2.37 -16.14 -1.11
N ASN A 160 -3.37 -16.77 -1.73
CA ASN A 160 -4.46 -17.45 -1.03
C ASN A 160 -3.89 -18.34 0.09
N LEU A 161 -4.16 -17.97 1.36
CA LEU A 161 -3.78 -18.74 2.54
C LEU A 161 -4.72 -19.95 2.72
N ALA A 162 -4.92 -20.70 1.64
CA ALA A 162 -5.64 -21.96 1.69
C ALA A 162 -4.75 -22.97 2.44
N TYR A 163 -5.00 -23.10 3.73
CA TYR A 163 -4.38 -24.14 4.54
C TYR A 163 -5.08 -25.46 4.27
N LEU A 164 -4.30 -26.55 4.20
CA LEU A 164 -4.83 -27.89 4.16
C LEU A 164 -5.57 -28.19 5.46
N GLY A 165 -6.81 -28.69 5.35
CA GLY A 165 -7.58 -29.19 6.48
C GLY A 165 -7.03 -30.50 7.02
N LEU A 166 -7.53 -30.95 8.17
CA LEU A 166 -7.12 -32.24 8.75
C LEU A 166 -7.42 -33.43 7.81
N ASP A 167 -8.50 -33.34 7.04
CA ASP A 167 -8.89 -34.36 6.07
C ASP A 167 -7.92 -34.40 4.88
N ASP A 168 -7.52 -33.23 4.37
CA ASP A 168 -6.53 -33.10 3.28
C ASP A 168 -5.14 -33.62 3.71
N LEU A 169 -4.78 -33.42 4.99
CA LEU A 169 -3.52 -33.92 5.56
C LEU A 169 -3.52 -35.44 5.75
N ALA A 170 -4.69 -36.08 5.85
CA ALA A 170 -4.81 -37.53 6.01
C ALA A 170 -4.59 -38.29 4.69
N GLU A 171 -4.79 -37.62 3.55
CA GLU A 171 -4.58 -38.16 2.20
C GLU A 171 -3.12 -38.08 1.75
N LEU A 172 -2.30 -37.28 2.43
CA LEU A 172 -0.87 -37.17 2.13
C LEU A 172 -0.11 -38.45 2.57
N PRO A 173 0.97 -38.82 1.85
CA PRO A 173 1.69 -40.07 2.10
C PRO A 173 2.32 -40.10 3.51
N LYS A 174 1.80 -40.99 4.36
CA LYS A 174 2.10 -41.13 5.80
C LYS A 174 3.53 -41.59 6.12
N ASP A 175 4.36 -41.81 5.11
CA ASP A 175 5.70 -42.39 5.27
C ASP A 175 6.70 -41.40 5.89
N ARG A 176 6.39 -40.10 5.94
CA ARG A 176 7.30 -39.06 6.45
C ARG A 176 6.75 -38.16 7.55
N PHE A 177 5.48 -38.28 7.90
CA PHE A 177 4.86 -37.48 8.96
C PHE A 177 3.65 -38.21 9.56
N SER A 178 3.36 -37.91 10.82
CA SER A 178 2.19 -38.41 11.54
C SER A 178 1.36 -37.22 12.00
N VAL A 179 0.07 -37.22 11.67
CA VAL A 179 -0.85 -36.14 12.05
C VAL A 179 -1.46 -36.48 13.41
N LEU A 180 -1.10 -35.73 14.44
CA LEU A 180 -1.69 -35.87 15.78
C LEU A 180 -2.94 -34.99 15.90
N SER A 181 -4.12 -35.61 15.84
CA SER A 181 -5.41 -34.90 15.84
C SER A 181 -5.90 -34.46 17.23
N ASN A 182 -5.17 -34.75 18.31
CA ASN A 182 -5.67 -34.55 19.68
C ASN A 182 -4.67 -33.83 20.60
N THR A 183 -4.35 -32.58 20.29
CA THR A 183 -3.46 -31.72 21.10
C THR A 183 -4.20 -30.79 22.05
N ALA A 184 -5.43 -31.13 22.47
CA ALA A 184 -6.14 -30.30 23.42
C ALA A 184 -5.69 -30.51 24.88
N ARG A 185 -5.32 -31.74 25.32
CA ARG A 185 -5.07 -32.03 26.75
C ARG A 185 -4.17 -33.23 27.08
N ALA A 186 -3.41 -33.80 26.14
CA ALA A 186 -2.55 -34.94 26.45
C ALA A 186 -1.08 -34.51 26.43
N ASP A 187 -0.40 -34.79 27.54
CA ASP A 187 1.03 -34.62 27.73
C ASP A 187 1.80 -35.32 26.60
N LEU A 188 2.30 -34.55 25.63
CA LEU A 188 2.94 -35.06 24.40
C LEU A 188 4.15 -35.96 24.70
N SER A 189 4.69 -35.85 25.91
CA SER A 189 5.79 -36.67 26.43
C SER A 189 5.47 -38.17 26.47
N GLN A 190 4.25 -38.56 26.85
CA GLN A 190 3.86 -39.98 26.91
C GLN A 190 3.68 -40.61 25.54
N ILE A 191 3.02 -39.91 24.61
CA ILE A 191 2.71 -40.44 23.27
C ILE A 191 3.99 -40.59 22.43
N VAL A 192 4.93 -39.65 22.56
CA VAL A 192 6.23 -39.74 21.86
C VAL A 192 7.14 -40.80 22.51
N GLY A 193 7.09 -40.97 23.83
CA GLY A 193 7.84 -42.01 24.54
C GLY A 193 7.44 -43.43 24.14
N GLU A 194 6.13 -43.68 24.00
CA GLU A 194 5.61 -45.03 23.68
C GLU A 194 5.93 -45.46 22.23
N GLN A 195 6.01 -44.52 21.29
CA GLN A 195 6.42 -44.81 19.91
C GLN A 195 7.94 -44.92 19.72
N ALA A 196 8.74 -44.20 20.51
CA ALA A 196 10.19 -44.13 20.32
C ALA A 196 10.96 -45.26 21.05
N GLU A 197 10.49 -45.73 22.21
CA GLU A 197 11.29 -46.63 23.06
C GLU A 197 10.99 -48.12 22.92
N GLY A 198 9.93 -48.49 22.17
CA GLY A 198 9.55 -49.89 21.99
C GLY A 198 9.17 -50.58 23.31
N ILE A 199 8.67 -51.82 23.21
CA ILE A 199 8.15 -52.55 24.38
C ILE A 199 9.33 -52.88 25.30
N SER A 200 9.33 -52.32 26.52
CA SER A 200 10.45 -52.43 27.45
C SER A 200 10.50 -53.80 28.14
N TYR A 201 11.34 -54.71 27.62
CA TYR A 201 11.48 -56.10 28.10
C TYR A 201 12.43 -56.27 29.31
N TRP A 202 12.93 -55.20 29.92
CA TRP A 202 13.92 -55.28 31.02
C TRP A 202 13.47 -56.16 32.19
N ARG A 203 12.16 -56.19 32.48
CA ARG A 203 11.59 -57.05 33.53
C ARG A 203 11.78 -58.52 33.23
N TRP A 204 11.68 -58.92 31.96
CA TRP A 204 11.93 -60.29 31.52
C TRP A 204 13.41 -60.65 31.60
N CYS A 205 14.31 -59.72 31.26
CA CYS A 205 15.75 -59.94 31.41
C CYS A 205 16.16 -60.20 32.87
N ILE A 206 15.59 -59.46 33.83
CA ILE A 206 15.86 -59.66 35.27
C ILE A 206 15.36 -61.03 35.74
N ILE A 207 14.16 -61.45 35.32
CA ILE A 207 13.59 -62.75 35.69
C ILE A 207 14.49 -63.88 35.18
N LEU A 208 14.93 -63.82 33.92
CA LEU A 208 15.83 -64.83 33.35
C LEU A 208 17.18 -64.87 34.06
N ALA A 209 17.76 -63.72 34.41
CA ALA A 209 19.01 -63.67 35.16
C ALA A 209 18.91 -64.35 36.53
N LEU A 210 17.80 -64.12 37.26
CA LEU A 210 17.54 -64.78 38.54
C LEU A 210 17.36 -66.30 38.40
N ILE A 211 16.70 -66.75 37.33
CA ILE A 211 16.53 -68.18 37.05
C ILE A 211 17.89 -68.84 36.79
N PHE A 212 18.75 -68.24 35.95
CA PHE A 212 20.07 -68.79 35.68
C PHE A 212 20.96 -68.83 36.92
N LEU A 213 20.91 -67.80 37.77
CA LEU A 213 21.66 -67.79 39.04
C LEU A 213 21.15 -68.88 39.99
N GLY A 214 19.83 -69.12 40.03
CA GLY A 214 19.24 -70.22 40.78
C GLY A 214 19.69 -71.59 40.26
N ILE A 215 19.70 -71.79 38.93
CA ILE A 215 20.18 -73.01 38.29
C ILE A 215 21.68 -73.22 38.55
N GLU A 216 22.50 -72.17 38.46
CA GLU A 216 23.93 -72.21 38.77
C GLU A 216 24.16 -72.65 40.22
N SER A 217 23.42 -72.06 41.17
CA SER A 217 23.52 -72.43 42.58
C SER A 217 23.13 -73.90 42.82
N LEU A 218 22.10 -74.39 42.11
CA LEU A 218 21.67 -75.79 42.13
C LEU A 218 22.74 -76.72 41.52
N LEU A 219 23.32 -76.34 40.38
CA LEU A 219 24.40 -77.08 39.72
C LEU A 219 25.62 -77.18 40.64
N ILE A 220 26.10 -76.08 41.21
CA ILE A 220 27.25 -76.09 42.13
C ILE A 220 26.98 -76.97 43.36
N ARG A 221 25.72 -77.00 43.84
CA ARG A 221 25.37 -77.73 45.07
C ARG A 221 25.17 -79.23 44.86
N PHE A 222 24.66 -79.65 43.71
CA PHE A 222 24.37 -81.06 43.41
C PHE A 222 25.41 -81.72 42.50
N TRP A 223 26.22 -80.93 41.79
CA TRP A 223 27.34 -81.43 41.01
C TRP A 223 28.58 -81.55 41.89
N LYS A 224 28.65 -82.64 42.65
CA LYS A 224 29.93 -83.13 43.16
C LYS A 224 30.68 -83.78 42.00
N ALA A 225 31.94 -83.39 41.81
CA ALA A 225 32.92 -84.24 41.13
C ALA A 225 33.13 -85.54 41.93
#